data_AF-A0A7S2IU28-F1
#
_entry.id   AF-A0A7S2IU28-F1
#
_cell.length_a   1.000
_cell.length_b   1.000
_cell.length_c   1.000
_cell.angle_alpha   90.00
_cell.angle_beta   90.00
_cell.angle_gamma   90.00
#
_symmetry.space_group_name_H-M   'P 1'
#
loop_
_entity.id
_entity.type
_entity.pdbx_description
1 polymer ?
#
loop_
_entity_poly.entity_id
_entity_poly.type
_entity_poly.pdbx_seq_one_letter_code
_entity_poly.pdbx_strand_id
1 'polypeptide(L)'
;GCTQAGRRAIPATTAMPAWRFAAAAAALRPAPAPLRVRSLSTAIAATAEPAEMRIIARPLELPFNAGPLALNVIRDNLGARPKKRRVGRGVGSGRGRHCGRGMKGRKARAGNHGLLTQDGGQTRLQKKLPKFGSWRPRREYKYINLSTLQDAVKRGRLAVPSERPIGVKDLFDAKLITLRQRHSG
;
A
#
# COMPACT_ATOMS: atom_id res chain seq x y z
N GLY A 1 -48.35 38.31 -39.11
CA GLY A 1 -48.62 39.36 -38.10
C GLY A 1 -48.01 38.92 -36.79
N CYS A 2 -47.06 39.71 -36.29
CA CYS A 2 -46.45 39.58 -34.98
C CYS A 2 -47.44 40.03 -33.90
N THR A 3 -47.66 39.23 -32.84
CA THR A 3 -48.30 39.71 -31.61
C THR A 3 -47.68 39.06 -30.37
N GLN A 4 -46.75 39.83 -29.79
CA GLN A 4 -46.61 40.21 -28.38
C GLN A 4 -46.61 39.16 -27.26
N ALA A 5 -45.47 39.19 -26.57
CA ALA A 5 -45.17 38.68 -25.25
C ALA A 5 -46.16 39.11 -24.15
N GLY A 6 -46.57 38.14 -23.32
CA GLY A 6 -47.13 38.37 -22.00
C GLY A 6 -46.12 38.01 -20.91
N ARG A 7 -45.49 39.01 -20.29
CA ARG A 7 -44.73 38.86 -19.05
C ARG A 7 -45.73 38.61 -17.91
N ARG A 8 -45.67 37.44 -17.25
CA ARG A 8 -46.31 37.23 -15.96
C ARG A 8 -45.32 37.51 -14.83
N ALA A 9 -45.70 38.44 -13.95
CA ALA A 9 -44.97 38.79 -12.75
C ALA A 9 -44.98 37.63 -11.74
N ILE A 10 -43.85 37.44 -11.05
CA ILE A 10 -43.67 36.48 -9.95
C ILE A 10 -44.04 37.21 -8.65
N PRO A 11 -44.97 36.69 -7.82
CA PRO A 11 -45.20 37.28 -6.50
C PRO A 11 -44.05 36.95 -5.55
N ALA A 12 -43.49 38.01 -4.98
CA ALA A 12 -42.55 37.94 -3.86
C ALA A 12 -43.32 37.57 -2.59
N THR A 13 -42.95 36.46 -1.96
CA THR A 13 -42.82 36.23 -0.50
C THR A 13 -42.98 34.76 -0.18
N THR A 14 -41.87 34.07 0.07
CA THR A 14 -41.86 32.92 0.96
C THR A 14 -40.57 32.99 1.75
N ALA A 15 -40.73 33.18 3.06
CA ALA A 15 -39.66 33.30 4.03
C ALA A 15 -38.73 32.08 3.96
N MET A 16 -37.42 32.32 3.85
CA MET A 16 -36.41 31.28 3.94
C MET A 16 -36.36 30.75 5.39
N PRO A 17 -36.25 29.43 5.61
CA PRO A 17 -36.05 28.90 6.94
C PRO A 17 -34.64 29.25 7.41
N ALA A 18 -34.52 29.81 8.62
CA ALA A 18 -33.24 30.10 9.24
C ALA A 18 -32.51 28.78 9.57
N TRP A 19 -31.44 28.51 8.84
CA TRP A 19 -30.48 27.45 9.15
C TRP A 19 -29.68 27.93 10.37
N ARG A 20 -30.13 27.51 11.55
CA ARG A 20 -29.36 27.66 12.79
C ARG A 20 -28.10 26.82 12.63
N PHE A 21 -26.98 27.46 12.31
CA PHE A 21 -25.67 26.87 12.58
C PHE A 21 -25.52 26.76 14.09
N ALA A 22 -25.59 25.53 14.61
CA ALA A 22 -25.05 25.23 15.92
C ALA A 22 -23.53 25.38 15.82
N ALA A 23 -23.01 26.50 16.32
CA ALA A 23 -21.58 26.68 16.53
C ALA A 23 -21.15 25.66 17.59
N ALA A 24 -20.45 24.61 17.16
CA ALA A 24 -19.75 23.72 18.07
C ALA A 24 -18.56 24.52 18.65
N ALA A 25 -18.72 25.00 19.88
CA ALA A 25 -17.63 25.58 20.66
C ALA A 25 -16.57 24.49 20.91
N ALA A 26 -15.51 24.50 20.11
CA ALA A 26 -14.34 23.66 20.33
C ALA A 26 -13.64 24.14 21.62
N ALA A 27 -13.72 23.32 22.67
CA ALA A 27 -12.95 23.52 23.88
C ALA A 27 -11.45 23.39 23.54
N LEU A 28 -10.78 24.54 23.41
CA LEU A 28 -9.33 24.63 23.37
C LEU A 28 -8.76 24.07 24.68
N ARG A 29 -8.00 22.98 24.59
CA ARG A 29 -7.21 22.48 25.71
C ARG A 29 -6.10 23.49 26.03
N PRO A 30 -5.85 23.83 27.31
CA PRO A 30 -4.74 24.72 27.66
C PRO A 30 -3.39 24.07 27.33
N ALA A 31 -2.45 24.90 26.86
CA ALA A 31 -1.09 24.47 26.51
C ALA A 31 -0.33 23.91 27.72
N PRO A 32 0.46 22.83 27.56
CA PRO A 32 1.31 22.35 28.65
C PRO A 32 2.46 23.32 28.94
N ALA A 33 2.75 23.52 30.22
CA ALA A 33 3.84 24.39 30.71
C ALA A 33 5.22 23.94 30.17
N PRO A 34 6.18 24.87 30.00
CA PRO A 34 7.50 24.53 29.47
C PRO A 34 8.28 23.65 30.45
N LEU A 35 8.81 22.52 29.96
CA LEU A 35 9.64 21.61 30.74
C LEU A 35 10.94 22.29 31.14
N ARG A 36 11.16 22.44 32.45
CA ARG A 36 12.39 22.95 33.05
C ARG A 36 13.48 21.88 32.92
N VAL A 37 14.51 22.15 32.13
CA VAL A 37 15.67 21.27 31.97
C VAL A 37 16.40 21.18 33.31
N ARG A 38 16.35 20.02 33.97
CA ARG A 38 17.24 19.69 35.10
C ARG A 38 18.49 19.02 34.53
N SER A 39 19.64 19.56 34.90
CA SER A 39 20.98 19.12 34.49
C SER A 39 21.27 17.68 34.92
N LEU A 40 21.92 16.92 34.04
CA LEU A 40 22.20 15.47 34.11
C LEU A 40 23.20 15.02 35.18
N SER A 41 23.48 15.80 36.22
CA SER A 41 24.67 15.62 37.07
C SER A 41 24.42 15.07 38.48
N THR A 42 23.22 14.61 38.82
CA THR A 42 22.96 14.00 40.15
C THR A 42 21.96 12.85 40.10
N ALA A 43 22.40 11.72 39.54
CA ALA A 43 21.73 10.42 39.71
C ALA A 43 22.73 9.27 39.51
N ILE A 44 23.79 9.24 40.33
CA ILE A 44 24.62 8.04 40.53
C ILE A 44 24.47 7.68 42.00
N ALA A 45 23.50 6.80 42.30
CA ALA A 45 23.41 5.93 43.47
C ALA A 45 21.99 5.36 43.58
N ALA A 46 21.62 4.53 42.62
CA ALA A 46 20.61 3.51 42.84
C ALA A 46 21.14 2.28 42.13
N THR A 47 21.81 1.41 42.87
CA THR A 47 22.03 0.02 42.48
C THR A 47 20.66 -0.66 42.44
N ALA A 48 19.91 -0.37 41.37
CA ALA A 48 18.83 -1.21 40.94
C ALA A 48 19.51 -2.50 40.46
N GLU A 49 19.32 -3.57 41.24
CA GLU A 49 19.49 -4.92 40.76
C GLU A 49 18.91 -4.99 39.34
N PRO A 50 19.59 -5.66 38.39
CA PRO A 50 18.95 -5.96 37.13
C PRO A 50 17.75 -6.82 37.50
N ALA A 51 16.59 -6.18 37.60
CA ALA A 51 15.32 -6.83 37.54
C ALA A 51 15.41 -7.60 36.24
N GLU A 52 15.73 -8.89 36.36
CA GLU A 52 15.49 -9.84 35.31
C GLU A 52 14.10 -9.45 34.85
N MET A 53 14.01 -9.00 33.60
CA MET A 53 12.80 -9.27 32.87
C MET A 53 12.73 -10.79 32.90
N ARG A 54 12.14 -11.32 33.97
CA ARG A 54 11.27 -12.47 33.91
C ARG A 54 10.25 -12.03 32.88
N ILE A 55 10.64 -12.21 31.62
CA ILE A 55 9.85 -12.95 30.68
C ILE A 55 9.49 -14.20 31.49
N ILE A 56 8.45 -14.06 32.32
CA ILE A 56 7.50 -15.12 32.53
C ILE A 56 7.24 -15.48 31.10
N ALA A 57 7.91 -16.54 30.64
CA ALA A 57 7.51 -17.23 29.44
C ALA A 57 6.13 -17.69 29.82
N ARG A 58 5.15 -16.78 29.67
CA ARG A 58 3.79 -17.14 29.45
C ARG A 58 3.97 -17.97 28.21
N PRO A 59 3.92 -19.30 28.30
CA PRO A 59 4.06 -20.11 27.11
C PRO A 59 3.04 -19.48 26.18
N LEU A 60 3.52 -19.00 25.02
CA LEU A 60 2.60 -18.58 24.00
C LEU A 60 1.84 -19.88 23.73
N GLU A 61 0.66 -20.02 24.31
CA GLU A 61 -0.19 -21.19 24.14
C GLU A 61 -0.55 -21.16 22.67
N LEU A 62 0.31 -21.74 21.85
CA LEU A 62 0.05 -21.99 20.46
C LEU A 62 -1.15 -22.93 20.48
N PRO A 63 -2.32 -22.53 19.98
CA PRO A 63 -3.46 -23.41 19.92
C PRO A 63 -3.23 -24.36 18.76
N PHE A 64 -2.33 -25.31 18.97
CA PHE A 64 -2.08 -26.37 18.03
C PHE A 64 -1.52 -27.60 18.74
N ASN A 65 -2.37 -28.63 18.81
CA ASN A 65 -1.94 -30.01 18.95
C ASN A 65 -0.83 -30.29 17.91
N ALA A 66 0.42 -30.21 18.33
CA ALA A 66 1.52 -30.83 17.62
C ALA A 66 1.48 -32.33 17.95
N GLY A 67 0.48 -33.02 17.39
CA GLY A 67 0.55 -34.47 17.24
C GLY A 67 1.73 -34.84 16.32
N PRO A 68 2.05 -36.13 16.15
CA PRO A 68 3.04 -36.55 15.16
C PRO A 68 2.71 -35.93 13.80
N LEU A 69 3.73 -35.57 13.01
CA LEU A 69 3.62 -34.96 11.68
C LEU A 69 2.97 -35.95 10.69
N ALA A 70 1.67 -36.16 10.87
CA ALA A 70 0.80 -36.95 10.05
C ALA A 70 0.21 -36.07 8.95
N LEU A 71 -0.02 -36.66 7.77
CA LEU A 71 -0.46 -35.93 6.57
C LEU A 71 -1.78 -35.18 6.76
N ASN A 72 -2.62 -35.58 7.71
CA ASN A 72 -3.91 -34.97 8.03
C ASN A 72 -3.83 -33.71 8.92
N VAL A 73 -2.71 -33.47 9.60
CA VAL A 73 -2.55 -32.36 10.56
C VAL A 73 -1.80 -31.17 9.95
N ILE A 74 -1.23 -31.30 8.75
CA ILE A 74 -0.48 -30.23 8.09
C ILE A 74 -1.45 -29.12 7.64
N ARG A 75 -1.23 -27.89 8.13
CA ARG A 75 -1.99 -26.69 7.77
C ARG A 75 -1.06 -25.54 7.45
N ASP A 76 -1.46 -24.66 6.54
CA ASP A 76 -0.73 -23.43 6.24
C ASP A 76 -0.80 -22.42 7.40
N ASN A 77 0.12 -21.45 7.40
CA ASN A 77 0.07 -20.31 8.31
C ASN A 77 -1.27 -19.58 8.21
N LEU A 78 -1.77 -19.07 9.33
CA LEU A 78 -3.01 -18.29 9.37
C LEU A 78 -2.92 -17.10 8.40
N GLY A 79 -3.87 -17.02 7.46
CA GLY A 79 -3.92 -15.97 6.45
C GLY A 79 -3.16 -16.25 5.14
N ALA A 80 -2.44 -17.37 5.02
CA ALA A 80 -1.74 -17.74 3.79
C ALA A 80 -2.69 -17.91 2.58
N ARG A 81 -3.93 -18.36 2.83
CA ARG A 81 -4.95 -18.59 1.78
C ARG A 81 -6.30 -17.97 2.14
N PRO A 82 -6.63 -16.77 1.63
CA PRO A 82 -7.95 -16.20 1.84
C PRO A 82 -9.02 -17.00 1.09
N LYS A 83 -10.16 -17.25 1.75
CA LYS A 83 -11.29 -17.96 1.12
C LYS A 83 -11.86 -17.11 -0.03
N LYS A 84 -11.85 -17.64 -1.26
CA LYS A 84 -12.47 -16.98 -2.42
C LYS A 84 -13.97 -16.84 -2.21
N ARG A 85 -14.47 -15.62 -2.40
CA ARG A 85 -15.91 -15.35 -2.39
C ARG A 85 -16.60 -15.99 -3.59
N ARG A 86 -17.54 -16.89 -3.34
CA ARG A 86 -18.40 -17.51 -4.37
C ARG A 86 -19.67 -16.67 -4.53
N VAL A 87 -19.93 -16.18 -5.74
CA VAL A 87 -21.11 -15.34 -6.05
C VAL A 87 -22.28 -16.18 -6.54
N GLY A 88 -23.52 -15.70 -6.38
CA GLY A 88 -24.72 -16.41 -6.86
C GLY A 88 -25.14 -17.60 -5.99
N ARG A 89 -24.83 -17.57 -4.69
CA ARG A 89 -25.15 -18.64 -3.72
C ARG A 89 -26.15 -18.14 -2.66
N GLY A 90 -27.36 -17.79 -3.11
CA GLY A 90 -28.47 -17.38 -2.24
C GLY A 90 -28.32 -15.99 -1.61
N VAL A 91 -29.41 -15.48 -1.02
CA VAL A 91 -29.47 -14.12 -0.43
C VAL A 91 -28.62 -13.96 0.83
N GLY A 92 -28.50 -15.00 1.66
CA GLY A 92 -27.67 -14.98 2.88
C GLY A 92 -26.18 -14.72 2.62
N SER A 93 -25.70 -14.94 1.38
CA SER A 93 -24.33 -14.61 0.99
C SER A 93 -24.08 -13.11 0.73
N GLY A 94 -25.10 -12.27 0.81
CA GLY A 94 -25.06 -10.83 0.47
C GLY A 94 -24.87 -10.53 -1.02
N ARG A 95 -24.58 -11.55 -1.86
CA ARG A 95 -24.32 -11.42 -3.30
C ARG A 95 -25.00 -12.53 -4.10
N GLY A 96 -26.23 -12.87 -3.71
CA GLY A 96 -27.08 -13.85 -4.38
C GLY A 96 -27.68 -13.32 -5.68
N ARG A 97 -28.74 -12.52 -5.58
CA ARG A 97 -29.62 -12.12 -6.69
C ARG A 97 -28.90 -11.55 -7.91
N HIS A 98 -27.96 -10.64 -7.70
CA HIS A 98 -27.28 -9.92 -8.79
C HIS A 98 -25.78 -10.25 -8.89
N CYS A 99 -25.27 -11.22 -8.12
CA CYS A 99 -23.84 -11.55 -8.03
C CYS A 99 -22.91 -10.35 -7.70
N GLY A 100 -23.49 -9.24 -7.25
CA GLY A 100 -22.87 -7.93 -7.07
C GLY A 100 -22.41 -7.25 -8.37
N ARG A 101 -23.13 -7.48 -9.48
CA ARG A 101 -22.97 -6.76 -10.77
C ARG A 101 -23.92 -5.57 -10.93
N GLY A 102 -24.88 -5.41 -10.02
CA GLY A 102 -25.93 -4.38 -10.10
C GLY A 102 -27.18 -4.85 -10.86
N MET A 103 -28.10 -3.93 -11.15
CA MET A 103 -29.35 -4.18 -11.89
C MET A 103 -29.10 -4.21 -13.41
N LYS A 104 -30.13 -4.00 -14.24
CA LYS A 104 -30.12 -4.12 -15.72
C LYS A 104 -29.25 -3.04 -16.39
N GLY A 105 -27.93 -3.11 -16.22
CA GLY A 105 -26.94 -2.26 -16.89
C GLY A 105 -26.11 -3.03 -17.92
N ARG A 106 -25.36 -2.30 -18.74
CA ARG A 106 -24.51 -2.86 -19.80
C ARG A 106 -23.55 -3.96 -19.30
N LYS A 107 -22.97 -3.79 -18.10
CA LYS A 107 -22.00 -4.73 -17.47
C LYS A 107 -22.67 -5.91 -16.71
N ALA A 108 -24.00 -5.94 -16.61
CA ALA A 108 -24.70 -6.93 -15.80
C ALA A 108 -24.80 -8.30 -16.49
N ARG A 109 -24.87 -8.32 -17.83
CA ARG A 109 -25.03 -9.52 -18.66
C ARG A 109 -23.67 -10.04 -19.18
N ALA A 110 -23.68 -11.25 -19.73
CA ALA A 110 -22.49 -11.84 -20.36
C ALA A 110 -22.09 -11.07 -21.65
N GLY A 111 -20.82 -11.13 -22.02
CA GLY A 111 -20.32 -10.64 -23.31
C GLY A 111 -20.01 -9.14 -23.40
N ASN A 112 -20.52 -8.30 -22.49
CA ASN A 112 -20.33 -6.85 -22.56
C ASN A 112 -19.63 -6.28 -21.32
N HIS A 113 -18.39 -6.75 -21.11
CA HIS A 113 -17.47 -6.09 -20.19
C HIS A 113 -16.87 -4.90 -20.95
N GLY A 114 -17.48 -3.71 -20.81
CA GLY A 114 -16.94 -2.50 -21.42
C GLY A 114 -15.44 -2.40 -21.13
N LEU A 115 -14.63 -2.14 -22.17
CA LEU A 115 -13.20 -1.91 -21.97
C LEU A 115 -13.05 -0.85 -20.88
N LEU A 116 -12.14 -1.06 -19.93
CA LEU A 116 -11.92 -0.11 -18.81
C LEU A 116 -11.66 1.32 -19.34
N THR A 117 -11.14 1.43 -20.56
CA THR A 117 -10.80 2.67 -21.27
C THR A 117 -11.95 3.29 -22.09
N GLN A 118 -13.19 2.80 -21.97
CA GLN A 118 -14.34 3.41 -22.67
C GLN A 118 -14.90 4.62 -21.91
N ASP A 119 -14.73 5.80 -22.48
CA ASP A 119 -15.25 7.08 -21.93
C ASP A 119 -16.71 7.38 -22.38
N GLY A 120 -17.53 6.34 -22.58
CA GLY A 120 -18.98 6.49 -22.82
C GLY A 120 -19.39 7.07 -24.19
N GLY A 121 -18.48 7.15 -25.17
CA GLY A 121 -18.73 7.76 -26.49
C GLY A 121 -17.83 8.96 -26.77
N GLN A 122 -17.19 9.49 -25.72
CA GLN A 122 -16.11 10.46 -25.86
C GLN A 122 -14.87 9.80 -26.50
N THR A 123 -14.06 10.60 -27.20
CA THR A 123 -12.72 10.18 -27.64
C THR A 123 -11.89 9.77 -26.43
N ARG A 124 -11.27 8.59 -26.51
CA ARG A 124 -10.51 8.01 -25.39
C ARG A 124 -9.32 8.89 -25.01
N LEU A 125 -8.97 8.92 -23.72
CA LEU A 125 -7.79 9.63 -23.22
C LEU A 125 -6.50 9.30 -24.00
N GLN A 126 -6.27 8.02 -24.34
CA GLN A 126 -5.12 7.57 -25.13
C GLN A 126 -5.04 8.21 -26.53
N LYS A 127 -6.16 8.69 -27.08
CA LYS A 127 -6.22 9.41 -28.36
C LYS A 127 -6.14 10.92 -28.19
N LYS A 128 -6.57 11.46 -27.03
CA LYS A 128 -6.50 12.89 -26.73
C LYS A 128 -5.07 13.36 -26.50
N LEU A 129 -4.28 12.53 -25.81
CA LEU A 129 -2.87 12.83 -25.54
C LEU A 129 -2.03 12.55 -26.80
N PRO A 130 -1.06 13.43 -27.13
CA PRO A 130 -0.11 13.14 -28.18
C PRO A 130 0.80 11.97 -27.76
N LYS A 131 1.33 11.25 -28.75
CA LYS A 131 2.34 10.21 -28.50
C LYS A 131 3.67 10.90 -28.19
N PHE A 132 4.15 10.76 -26.96
CA PHE A 132 5.45 11.30 -26.55
C PHE A 132 6.60 10.32 -26.81
N GLY A 133 7.71 10.85 -27.34
CA GLY A 133 8.98 10.14 -27.49
C GLY A 133 9.05 9.11 -28.63
N SER A 134 10.24 8.55 -28.81
CA SER A 134 10.53 7.43 -29.71
C SER A 134 11.23 6.32 -28.92
N TRP A 135 10.99 5.06 -29.30
CA TRP A 135 11.68 3.93 -28.68
C TRP A 135 13.12 3.87 -29.17
N ARG A 136 14.08 3.92 -28.23
CA ARG A 136 15.51 3.73 -28.50
C ARG A 136 15.97 2.50 -27.71
N PRO A 137 16.53 1.46 -28.35
CA PRO A 137 17.11 0.34 -27.62
C PRO A 137 18.29 0.86 -26.80
N ARG A 138 18.18 0.82 -25.46
CA ARG A 138 19.22 1.24 -24.53
C ARG A 138 19.81 0.03 -23.83
N ARG A 139 21.13 0.04 -23.64
CA ARG A 139 21.81 -0.92 -22.75
C ARG A 139 21.59 -0.45 -21.31
N GLU A 140 20.88 -1.24 -20.53
CA GLU A 140 20.65 -0.97 -19.10
C GLU A 140 21.79 -1.57 -18.28
N TYR A 141 22.55 -0.71 -17.59
CA TYR A 141 23.58 -1.14 -16.65
C TYR A 141 23.01 -1.19 -15.23
N LYS A 142 23.46 -2.17 -14.45
CA LYS A 142 23.12 -2.24 -13.03
C LYS A 142 24.01 -1.27 -12.26
N TYR A 143 23.41 -0.26 -11.65
CA TYR A 143 24.11 0.66 -10.75
C TYR A 143 24.39 -0.02 -9.41
N ILE A 144 25.58 0.23 -8.86
CA ILE A 144 25.99 -0.24 -7.53
C ILE A 144 26.57 0.97 -6.79
N ASN A 145 26.09 1.18 -5.57
CA ASN A 145 26.56 2.30 -4.75
C ASN A 145 27.84 1.92 -4.00
N LEU A 146 28.72 2.89 -3.78
CA LEU A 146 29.96 2.71 -3.02
C LEU A 146 29.69 2.23 -1.59
N SER A 147 28.60 2.68 -0.95
CA SER A 147 28.18 2.22 0.37
C SER A 147 27.94 0.71 0.42
N THR A 148 27.29 0.15 -0.61
CA THR A 148 27.02 -1.29 -0.68
C THR A 148 28.30 -2.11 -0.85
N LEU A 149 29.29 -1.57 -1.57
CA LEU A 149 30.63 -2.17 -1.69
C LEU A 149 31.35 -2.13 -0.34
N GLN A 150 31.35 -0.97 0.32
CA GLN A 150 32.00 -0.82 1.62
C GLN A 150 31.41 -1.77 2.67
N ASP A 151 30.09 -1.92 2.71
CA ASP A 151 29.42 -2.86 3.61
C ASP A 151 29.77 -4.31 3.31
N ALA A 152 29.95 -4.67 2.03
CA ALA A 152 30.36 -6.01 1.63
C ALA A 152 31.80 -6.32 2.06
N VAL A 153 32.71 -5.34 1.97
CA VAL A 153 34.08 -5.45 2.47
C VAL A 153 34.10 -5.59 3.99
N LYS A 154 33.36 -4.74 4.71
CA LYS A 154 33.24 -4.81 6.18
C LYS A 154 32.70 -6.15 6.67
N ARG A 155 31.76 -6.75 5.94
CA ARG A 155 31.19 -8.07 6.23
C ARG A 155 32.07 -9.24 5.76
N GLY A 156 33.21 -8.97 5.12
CA GLY A 156 34.10 -10.00 4.57
C GLY A 156 33.51 -10.77 3.39
N ARG A 157 32.46 -10.26 2.74
CA ARG A 157 31.83 -10.90 1.57
C ARG A 157 32.56 -10.61 0.26
N LEU A 158 33.19 -9.44 0.17
CA LEU A 158 33.99 -9.05 -0.98
C LEU A 158 35.46 -9.07 -0.57
N ALA A 159 36.24 -9.95 -1.20
CA ALA A 159 37.69 -9.95 -1.03
C ALA A 159 38.28 -8.78 -1.80
N VAL A 160 39.15 -8.01 -1.15
CA VAL A 160 39.90 -6.91 -1.78
C VAL A 160 41.33 -7.39 -2.01
N PRO A 161 41.66 -7.90 -3.21
CA PRO A 161 43.04 -8.29 -3.52
C PRO A 161 43.93 -7.04 -3.65
N SER A 162 45.14 -7.09 -3.09
CA SER A 162 46.11 -5.98 -3.17
C SER A 162 46.79 -5.87 -4.53
N GLU A 163 46.88 -6.99 -5.28
CA GLU A 163 47.64 -7.08 -6.53
C GLU A 163 46.82 -6.73 -7.79
N ARG A 164 45.48 -6.87 -7.74
CA ARG A 164 44.60 -6.68 -8.91
C ARG A 164 43.37 -5.81 -8.58
N PRO A 165 42.82 -5.04 -9.54
CA PRO A 165 41.58 -4.31 -9.33
C PRO A 165 40.37 -5.25 -9.24
N ILE A 166 39.33 -4.78 -8.53
CA ILE A 166 38.06 -5.51 -8.36
C ILE A 166 37.33 -5.59 -9.70
N GLY A 167 37.11 -6.81 -10.19
CA GLY A 167 36.44 -7.07 -11.46
C GLY A 167 34.97 -7.44 -11.32
N VAL A 168 34.27 -7.55 -12.45
CA VAL A 168 32.86 -7.98 -12.50
C VAL A 168 32.67 -9.40 -11.94
N LYS A 169 33.67 -10.28 -12.10
CA LYS A 169 33.66 -11.64 -11.55
C LYS A 169 33.59 -11.61 -10.02
N ASP A 170 34.44 -10.80 -9.38
CA ASP A 170 34.48 -10.68 -7.91
C ASP A 170 33.13 -10.17 -7.36
N LEU A 171 32.50 -9.24 -8.07
CA LEU A 171 31.16 -8.73 -7.72
C LEU A 171 30.05 -9.79 -7.90
N PHE A 172 30.21 -10.71 -8.84
CA PHE A 172 29.30 -11.82 -9.05
C PHE A 172 29.47 -12.90 -7.98
N ASP A 173 30.71 -13.26 -7.65
CA ASP A 173 31.05 -14.24 -6.62
C ASP A 173 30.60 -13.76 -5.22
N ALA A 174 30.76 -12.46 -4.95
CA ALA A 174 30.24 -11.80 -3.75
C ALA A 174 28.71 -11.62 -3.75
N LYS A 175 28.00 -12.07 -4.80
CA LYS A 175 26.54 -11.95 -5.01
C LYS A 175 26.01 -10.51 -4.99
N LEU A 176 26.86 -9.52 -5.31
CA LEU A 176 26.47 -8.11 -5.47
C LEU A 176 25.79 -7.89 -6.84
N ILE A 177 26.19 -8.68 -7.83
CA ILE A 177 25.54 -8.79 -9.14
C ILE A 177 25.03 -10.22 -9.29
N THR A 178 23.77 -10.37 -9.72
CA THR A 178 23.10 -11.67 -9.81
C THR A 178 22.67 -12.03 -11.24
N LEU A 179 22.63 -11.06 -12.16
CA LEU A 179 22.20 -11.30 -13.53
C LEU A 179 23.36 -11.80 -14.38
N ARG A 180 23.20 -12.99 -14.97
CA ARG A 180 23.97 -13.40 -16.16
C ARG A 180 23.66 -12.36 -17.24
N GLN A 181 24.62 -11.51 -17.59
CA GLN A 181 24.43 -10.61 -18.72
C GLN A 181 24.23 -11.47 -19.97
N ARG A 182 23.03 -11.40 -20.57
CA ARG A 182 22.78 -12.01 -21.88
C ARG A 182 23.70 -11.29 -22.85
N HIS A 183 24.71 -11.98 -23.36
CA HIS A 183 25.46 -11.48 -24.50
C HIS A 183 24.47 -11.42 -25.67
N SER A 184 24.20 -10.21 -26.16
CA SER A 184 23.60 -10.03 -27.48
C SER A 184 24.67 -10.40 -28.51
N GLY A 185 24.61 -11.64 -29.01
CA GLY A 185 25.21 -11.98 -30.30
C GLY A 185 24.41 -11.35 -31.43
#